data_AF-A0A1H2LUX1-F1
#
_entry.id   AF-A0A1H2LUX1-F1
#
_cell.length_a   1.000
_cell.length_b   1.000
_cell.length_c   1.000
_cell.angle_alpha   90.00
_cell.angle_beta   90.00
_cell.angle_gamma   90.00
#
_symmetry.space_group_name_H-M   'P 1'
#
loop_
_entity.id
_entity.type
_entity.pdbx_description
1 polymer ?
#
loop_
_entity_poly.entity_id
_entity_poly.type
_entity_poly.pdbx_seq_one_letter_code
_entity_poly.pdbx_strand_id
1 'polypeptide(L)'
;MTLTHAYASKREVEPVLGSPWPGHELAQVRRTVRLAATVPLALLLGVQWLVVVGRGVPETGALPAHDWWLQQLGPLSLLDRPLGAGLLLVCSAALTLLVRRGQHLGRVWLLLPALVGSLVALGSLLLQLVAGPGATALAVIGLLVWLTSTAWAVSHALVAGLAPRRPVTSRTGSVLVVAWVLLLPGPLAVGRWLLAPDLRREAQALAANTEGLRFAALLTSASVRLWLFGALLGVLVWLVVQCWPRGARRRWRWYAALALCVVAVLELWWTAQTVAAQRVTELRYGSPVEELHFTCATWVYPPAADAPSATPTQTVAVSGSGCDTVATFSGYHQVGTSETGVSVSPVALRRPGPTGSSDDDEGTVGSTLPRLPTGLSGSLGPAGEPRPLVGARYGDVVVLAGTNRFDRTADQVVAVPLRGGPALWRFVCGDKREVRARFAGGQPDPASAATTPGEPGDVVVLTCGSRRLRLDPVTGLTAAR
;
A
#
# COMPACT_ATOMS: atom_id res chain seq x y z
N MET A 1 62.67 5.63 -24.53
CA MET A 1 62.39 6.96 -23.96
C MET A 1 62.07 7.91 -25.11
N THR A 2 60.79 8.17 -25.35
CA THR A 2 60.33 9.13 -26.36
C THR A 2 59.51 10.20 -25.63
N LEU A 3 60.19 11.29 -25.31
CA LEU A 3 59.60 12.57 -24.93
C LEU A 3 59.15 13.32 -26.19
N THR A 4 58.20 14.23 -25.98
CA THR A 4 57.74 15.31 -26.87
C THR A 4 56.61 14.92 -27.84
N HIS A 5 55.52 15.68 -28.03
CA HIS A 5 55.11 17.00 -27.57
C HIS A 5 53.62 16.99 -27.22
N ALA A 6 53.28 17.41 -26.00
CA ALA A 6 51.93 17.81 -25.64
C ALA A 6 51.63 19.16 -26.32
N TYR A 7 51.08 19.12 -27.53
CA TYR A 7 50.31 20.25 -28.06
C TYR A 7 48.97 20.29 -27.32
N ALA A 8 48.98 20.90 -26.14
CA ALA A 8 47.77 21.46 -25.57
C ALA A 8 47.38 22.63 -26.47
N SER A 9 46.64 22.34 -27.55
CA SER A 9 45.95 23.38 -28.31
C SER A 9 44.98 24.06 -27.35
N LYS A 10 45.41 25.19 -26.77
CA LYS A 10 44.51 26.19 -26.19
C LYS A 10 43.54 26.49 -27.32
N ARG A 11 42.31 25.96 -27.25
CA ARG A 11 41.23 26.42 -28.11
C ARG A 11 41.14 27.92 -27.87
N GLU A 12 41.58 28.70 -28.86
CA GLU A 12 41.28 30.12 -28.91
C GLU A 12 39.76 30.23 -28.77
N VAL A 13 39.36 30.82 -27.66
CA VAL A 13 37.97 31.10 -27.39
C VAL A 13 37.63 32.21 -28.38
N GLU A 14 37.01 31.86 -29.49
CA GLU A 14 36.47 32.84 -30.44
C GLU A 14 35.71 33.90 -29.62
N PRO A 15 36.12 35.17 -29.67
CA PRO A 15 35.38 36.23 -29.03
C PRO A 15 34.03 36.28 -29.71
N VAL A 16 32.98 35.88 -28.98
CA VAL A 16 31.62 36.10 -29.44
C VAL A 16 31.40 37.60 -29.39
N LEU A 17 31.43 38.26 -30.56
CA LEU A 17 31.12 39.69 -30.69
C LEU A 17 29.83 39.99 -29.92
N GLY A 18 29.91 40.94 -28.97
CA GLY A 18 28.77 41.41 -28.17
C GLY A 18 28.55 40.72 -26.81
N SER A 19 29.38 39.76 -26.40
CA SER A 19 29.35 39.21 -25.03
C SER A 19 30.05 40.17 -24.04
N PRO A 20 29.41 40.59 -22.93
CA PRO A 20 30.07 41.40 -21.91
C PRO A 20 31.05 40.59 -21.04
N TRP A 21 31.13 39.26 -21.19
CA TRP A 21 31.93 38.37 -20.36
C TRP A 21 33.24 37.92 -21.03
N PRO A 22 34.39 37.92 -20.31
CA PRO A 22 35.64 37.32 -20.76
C PRO A 22 35.54 35.78 -20.90
N GLY A 23 36.38 35.16 -21.74
CA GLY A 23 36.18 33.78 -22.22
C GLY A 23 36.07 32.67 -21.16
N HIS A 24 36.70 32.82 -19.99
CA HIS A 24 36.62 31.85 -18.88
C HIS A 24 35.31 32.02 -18.10
N GLU A 25 34.91 33.25 -17.81
CA GLU A 25 33.61 33.58 -17.19
C GLU A 25 32.45 33.20 -18.10
N LEU A 26 32.58 33.42 -19.42
CA LEU A 26 31.58 33.03 -20.41
C LEU A 26 31.30 31.52 -20.38
N ALA A 27 32.33 30.68 -20.18
CA ALA A 27 32.16 29.24 -20.05
C ALA A 27 31.42 28.86 -18.76
N GLN A 28 31.69 29.56 -17.66
CA GLN A 28 31.00 29.38 -16.39
C GLN A 28 29.54 29.83 -16.46
N VAL A 29 29.26 31.02 -17.02
CA VAL A 29 27.91 31.55 -17.24
C VAL A 29 27.10 30.61 -18.13
N ARG A 30 27.66 30.10 -19.22
CA ARG A 30 26.98 29.12 -20.08
C ARG A 30 26.68 27.81 -19.35
N ARG A 31 27.53 27.40 -18.41
CA ARG A 31 27.29 26.20 -17.59
C ARG A 31 26.15 26.44 -16.61
N THR A 32 26.12 27.58 -15.94
CA THR A 32 25.06 27.94 -15.00
C THR A 32 23.72 28.14 -15.70
N VAL A 33 23.68 28.80 -16.87
CA VAL A 33 22.48 28.93 -17.73
C VAL A 33 21.84 27.58 -18.02
N ARG A 34 22.66 26.57 -18.35
CA ARG A 34 22.18 25.21 -18.60
C ARG A 34 21.62 24.55 -17.35
N LEU A 35 22.27 24.73 -16.20
CA LEU A 35 21.79 24.17 -14.94
C LEU A 35 20.43 24.78 -14.59
N ALA A 36 20.31 26.10 -14.64
CA ALA A 36 19.05 26.79 -14.39
C ALA A 36 17.95 26.41 -15.40
N ALA A 37 18.26 26.20 -16.68
CA ALA A 37 17.27 25.71 -17.64
C ALA A 37 16.79 24.28 -17.34
N THR A 38 17.60 23.47 -16.64
CA THR A 38 17.23 22.09 -16.25
C THR A 38 16.53 21.97 -14.91
N VAL A 39 16.69 22.94 -14.01
CA VAL A 39 16.06 22.94 -12.68
C VAL A 39 14.53 22.83 -12.76
N PRO A 40 13.81 23.61 -13.60
CA PRO A 40 12.36 23.49 -13.78
C PRO A 40 11.90 22.07 -14.14
N LEU A 41 12.60 21.43 -15.08
CA LEU A 41 12.28 20.08 -15.52
C LEU A 41 12.57 19.06 -14.42
N ALA A 42 13.72 19.16 -13.75
CA ALA A 42 14.10 18.25 -12.67
C ALA A 42 13.15 18.36 -11.48
N LEU A 43 12.77 19.59 -11.11
CA LEU A 43 11.80 19.87 -10.04
C LEU A 43 10.44 19.26 -10.36
N LEU A 44 9.88 19.54 -11.54
CA LEU A 44 8.57 19.03 -11.91
C LEU A 44 8.56 17.50 -12.06
N LEU A 45 9.60 16.91 -12.66
CA LEU A 45 9.73 15.45 -12.72
C LEU A 45 9.87 14.82 -11.33
N GLY A 46 10.61 15.45 -10.42
CA GLY A 46 10.71 15.03 -9.03
C GLY A 46 9.37 15.10 -8.29
N VAL A 47 8.58 16.15 -8.54
CA VAL A 47 7.22 16.25 -7.99
C VAL A 47 6.30 15.18 -8.58
N GLN A 48 6.29 14.98 -9.91
CA GLN A 48 5.51 13.90 -10.52
C GLN A 48 5.89 12.55 -9.94
N TRP A 49 7.18 12.32 -9.77
CA TRP A 49 7.70 11.10 -9.18
C TRP A 49 7.15 10.86 -7.78
N LEU A 50 7.30 11.85 -6.89
CA LEU A 50 6.81 11.75 -5.52
C LEU A 50 5.31 11.49 -5.49
N VAL A 51 4.53 12.20 -6.31
CA VAL A 51 3.06 12.04 -6.32
C VAL A 51 2.62 10.71 -6.93
N VAL A 52 3.28 10.24 -8.00
CA VAL A 52 3.04 8.92 -8.60
C VAL A 52 3.37 7.81 -7.62
N VAL A 53 4.48 7.92 -6.88
CA VAL A 53 4.85 6.98 -5.83
C VAL A 53 3.85 7.03 -4.67
N GLY A 54 3.56 8.23 -4.15
CA GLY A 54 2.66 8.41 -3.01
C GLY A 54 1.26 7.84 -3.27
N ARG A 55 0.70 8.12 -4.44
CA ARG A 55 -0.63 7.62 -4.81
C ARG A 55 -0.65 6.23 -5.44
N GLY A 56 0.47 5.79 -6.03
CA GLY A 56 0.59 4.49 -6.68
C GLY A 56 0.96 3.35 -5.72
N VAL A 57 1.53 3.70 -4.57
CA VAL A 57 2.02 2.75 -3.56
C VAL A 57 1.41 3.18 -2.21
N PRO A 58 0.16 2.76 -1.90
CA PRO A 58 -0.52 3.16 -0.67
C PRO A 58 0.20 2.72 0.61
N GLU A 59 1.15 1.79 0.52
CA GLU A 59 2.08 1.45 1.58
C GLU A 59 2.89 2.66 2.07
N THR A 60 3.15 3.63 1.19
CA THR A 60 3.79 4.91 1.55
C THR A 60 2.88 5.81 2.39
N GLY A 61 1.60 5.47 2.57
CA GLY A 61 0.69 6.15 3.48
C GLY A 61 1.08 6.03 4.95
N ALA A 62 1.93 5.05 5.32
CA ALA A 62 2.53 4.96 6.65
C ALA A 62 3.61 6.03 6.91
N LEU A 63 4.06 6.74 5.87
CA LEU A 63 5.05 7.80 6.05
C LEU A 63 4.43 8.99 6.79
N PRO A 64 5.16 9.59 7.73
CA PRO A 64 4.64 10.76 8.46
C PRO A 64 4.31 11.88 7.48
N ALA A 65 3.17 12.55 7.72
CA ALA A 65 2.67 13.66 6.92
C ALA A 65 2.41 13.32 5.43
N HIS A 66 2.11 12.05 5.11
CA HIS A 66 1.82 11.58 3.74
C HIS A 66 0.81 12.47 3.00
N ASP A 67 -0.39 12.58 3.57
CA ASP A 67 -1.48 13.35 2.98
C ASP A 67 -1.14 14.83 2.88
N TRP A 68 -0.42 15.35 3.88
CA TRP A 68 0.01 16.74 3.90
C TRP A 68 0.92 17.03 2.71
N TRP A 69 2.02 16.30 2.48
CA TRP A 69 2.91 16.65 1.37
C TRP A 69 2.29 16.36 0.00
N LEU A 70 1.41 15.35 -0.12
CA LEU A 70 0.64 15.11 -1.35
C LEU A 70 -0.31 16.27 -1.65
N GLN A 71 -1.01 16.79 -0.64
CA GLN A 71 -1.86 17.96 -0.77
C GLN A 71 -1.04 19.19 -1.16
N GLN A 72 0.13 19.38 -0.55
CA GLN A 72 1.02 20.51 -0.81
C GLN A 72 1.60 20.51 -2.23
N LEU A 73 1.88 19.33 -2.80
CA LEU A 73 2.44 19.17 -4.15
C LEU A 73 1.38 18.97 -5.25
N GLY A 74 0.14 18.65 -4.88
CA GLY A 74 -0.94 18.36 -5.82
C GLY A 74 -1.13 19.41 -6.94
N PRO A 75 -1.07 20.73 -6.69
CA PRO A 75 -1.20 21.73 -7.73
C PRO A 75 -0.15 21.64 -8.86
N LEU A 76 1.01 21.05 -8.57
CA LEU A 76 2.10 20.81 -9.52
C LEU A 76 2.03 19.43 -10.17
N SER A 77 1.11 18.56 -9.75
CA SER A 77 0.96 17.18 -10.24
C SER A 77 0.11 17.12 -11.51
N LEU A 78 0.51 16.27 -12.46
CA LEU A 78 -0.28 15.90 -13.63
C LEU A 78 -1.56 15.17 -13.24
N LEU A 79 -1.55 14.45 -12.12
CA LEU A 79 -2.71 13.67 -11.67
C LEU A 79 -3.84 14.58 -11.17
N ASP A 80 -3.51 15.72 -10.57
CA ASP A 80 -4.51 16.64 -10.03
C ASP A 80 -4.81 17.79 -10.99
N ARG A 81 -3.80 18.29 -11.70
CA ARG A 81 -3.89 19.43 -12.63
C ARG A 81 -3.22 19.12 -13.96
N PRO A 82 -3.80 18.23 -14.79
CA PRO A 82 -3.16 17.71 -15.99
C PRO A 82 -2.78 18.82 -16.98
N LEU A 83 -3.64 19.82 -17.17
CA LEU A 83 -3.40 20.91 -18.12
C LEU A 83 -2.26 21.84 -17.65
N GLY A 84 -2.33 22.33 -16.40
CA GLY A 84 -1.35 23.27 -15.86
C GLY A 84 0.03 22.63 -15.68
N ALA A 85 0.09 21.50 -14.97
CA ALA A 85 1.33 20.76 -14.75
C ALA A 85 1.92 20.21 -16.07
N GLY A 86 1.06 19.78 -17.00
CA GLY A 86 1.47 19.27 -18.32
C GLY A 86 2.09 20.35 -19.18
N LEU A 87 1.46 21.53 -19.28
CA LEU A 87 2.04 22.67 -19.98
C LEU A 87 3.38 23.10 -19.38
N LEU A 88 3.49 23.15 -18.04
CA LEU A 88 4.74 23.48 -17.36
C LEU A 88 5.85 22.46 -17.65
N LEU A 89 5.53 21.16 -17.66
CA LEU A 89 6.48 20.10 -18.01
C LEU A 89 6.93 20.19 -19.46
N VAL A 90 6.00 20.39 -20.40
CA VAL A 90 6.31 20.56 -21.83
C VAL A 90 7.19 21.79 -22.05
N CYS A 91 6.87 22.93 -21.42
CA CYS A 91 7.69 24.13 -21.48
C CYS A 91 9.09 23.90 -20.90
N SER A 92 9.19 23.20 -19.76
CA SER A 92 10.48 22.88 -19.13
C SER A 92 11.33 21.93 -19.98
N ALA A 93 10.70 20.96 -20.63
CA ALA A 93 11.35 20.05 -21.57
C ALA A 93 11.82 20.79 -22.82
N ALA A 94 10.98 21.65 -23.40
CA ALA A 94 11.32 22.49 -24.55
C ALA A 94 12.50 23.42 -24.24
N LEU A 95 12.49 24.11 -23.10
CA LEU A 95 13.62 24.93 -22.62
C LEU A 95 14.90 24.12 -22.53
N THR A 96 14.84 22.95 -21.89
CA THR A 96 16.00 22.06 -21.75
C THR A 96 16.54 21.59 -23.10
N LEU A 97 15.67 21.26 -24.05
CA LEU A 97 16.04 20.79 -25.39
C LEU A 97 16.63 21.91 -26.26
N LEU A 98 16.01 23.09 -26.24
CA LEU A 98 16.46 24.26 -26.98
C LEU A 98 17.83 24.75 -26.49
N VAL A 99 18.02 24.83 -25.17
CA VAL A 99 19.32 25.17 -24.56
C VAL A 99 20.41 24.15 -24.94
N ARG A 100 20.05 22.87 -25.13
CA ARG A 100 21.00 21.83 -25.54
C ARG A 100 21.36 21.87 -27.03
N ARG A 101 20.45 22.27 -27.91
CA ARG A 101 20.66 22.25 -29.38
C ARG A 101 21.61 23.35 -29.87
N GLY A 102 21.80 24.43 -29.13
CA GLY A 102 22.89 25.40 -29.35
C GLY A 102 22.87 26.15 -30.69
N GLN A 103 21.79 26.05 -31.48
CA GLN A 103 21.67 26.75 -32.76
C GLN A 103 21.32 28.23 -32.53
N HIS A 104 21.83 29.12 -33.38
CA HIS A 104 21.60 30.58 -33.27
C HIS A 104 20.11 30.96 -33.27
N LEU A 105 19.28 30.26 -34.06
CA LEU A 105 17.83 30.42 -34.04
C LEU A 105 17.21 30.08 -32.67
N GLY A 106 17.83 29.19 -31.90
CA GLY A 106 17.34 28.76 -30.59
C GLY A 106 17.19 29.89 -29.56
N ARG A 107 17.87 31.03 -29.71
CA ARG A 107 17.80 32.15 -28.74
C ARG A 107 16.41 32.78 -28.68
N VAL A 108 15.80 33.07 -29.84
CA VAL A 108 14.46 33.66 -29.90
C VAL A 108 13.40 32.62 -29.53
N TRP A 109 13.59 31.36 -29.95
CA TRP A 109 12.68 30.27 -29.64
C TRP A 109 12.62 29.90 -28.16
N LEU A 110 13.59 30.29 -27.33
CA LEU A 110 13.52 30.11 -25.87
C LEU A 110 12.46 30.99 -25.20
N LEU A 111 12.12 32.14 -25.81
CA LEU A 111 11.15 33.08 -25.24
C LEU A 111 9.75 32.49 -25.20
N LEU A 112 9.36 31.73 -26.22
CA LEU A 112 8.01 31.18 -26.34
C LEU A 112 7.65 30.20 -25.19
N PRO A 113 8.42 29.12 -24.92
CA PRO A 113 8.12 28.24 -23.79
C PRO A 113 8.34 28.92 -22.44
N ALA A 114 9.24 29.92 -22.35
CA ALA A 114 9.42 30.69 -21.12
C ALA A 114 8.21 31.57 -20.81
N LEU A 115 7.66 32.28 -21.80
CA LEU A 115 6.49 33.14 -21.65
C LEU A 115 5.24 32.32 -21.32
N VAL A 116 4.96 31.29 -22.12
CA VAL A 116 3.81 30.40 -21.89
C VAL A 116 3.90 29.76 -20.50
N GLY A 117 5.04 29.17 -20.15
CA GLY A 117 5.20 28.55 -18.84
C GLY A 117 5.13 29.56 -17.68
N SER A 118 5.66 30.78 -17.85
CA SER A 118 5.57 31.82 -16.82
C SER A 118 4.13 32.30 -16.60
N LEU A 119 3.34 32.44 -17.67
CA LEU A 119 1.91 32.76 -17.56
C LEU A 119 1.14 31.67 -16.82
N VAL A 120 1.40 30.39 -17.13
CA VAL A 120 0.78 29.25 -16.44
C VAL A 120 1.21 29.21 -14.97
N ALA A 121 2.48 29.44 -14.67
CA ALA A 121 3.01 29.44 -13.31
C ALA A 121 2.43 30.60 -12.48
N LEU A 122 2.35 31.81 -13.05
CA LEU A 122 1.73 32.97 -12.40
C LEU A 122 0.23 32.76 -12.16
N GLY A 123 -0.50 32.25 -13.16
CA GLY A 123 -1.91 31.90 -13.00
C GLY A 123 -2.12 30.86 -11.88
N SER A 124 -1.23 29.87 -11.80
CA SER A 124 -1.27 28.86 -10.73
C SER A 124 -0.93 29.44 -9.35
N LEU A 125 0.01 30.38 -9.26
CA LEU A 125 0.33 31.12 -8.03
C LEU A 125 -0.84 31.98 -7.57
N LEU A 126 -1.46 32.74 -8.47
CA LEU A 126 -2.65 33.55 -8.17
C LEU A 126 -3.78 32.70 -7.62
N LEU A 127 -4.03 31.55 -8.25
CA LEU A 127 -5.08 30.64 -7.80
C LEU A 127 -4.78 30.05 -6.41
N GLN A 128 -3.51 29.80 -6.08
CA GLN A 128 -3.11 29.38 -4.73
C GLN A 128 -3.22 30.51 -3.70
N LEU A 129 -2.92 31.75 -4.08
CA LEU A 129 -3.09 32.92 -3.21
C LEU A 129 -4.57 33.14 -2.85
N VAL A 130 -5.47 32.97 -3.81
CA VAL A 130 -6.93 33.08 -3.58
C VAL A 130 -7.46 31.96 -2.68
N ALA A 131 -6.87 30.77 -2.76
CA ALA A 131 -7.28 29.62 -1.94
C ALA A 131 -6.89 29.74 -0.45
N GLY A 132 -6.06 30.72 -0.07
CA GLY A 132 -5.69 31.01 1.30
C GLY A 132 -4.31 30.49 1.72
N PRO A 133 -3.64 31.16 2.68
CA PRO A 133 -2.30 30.83 3.13
C PRO A 133 -2.28 29.51 3.91
N GLY A 134 -1.54 28.51 3.41
CA GLY A 134 -1.21 27.28 4.16
C GLY A 134 -1.51 25.97 3.43
N ALA A 135 -2.42 25.96 2.46
CA ALA A 135 -2.82 24.71 1.80
C ALA A 135 -1.74 24.11 0.87
N THR A 136 -0.82 24.94 0.33
CA THR A 136 0.03 24.56 -0.82
C THR A 136 1.40 25.27 -0.86
N ALA A 137 2.00 25.58 0.29
CA ALA A 137 3.31 26.22 0.41
C ALA A 137 4.43 25.57 -0.43
N LEU A 138 4.52 24.23 -0.48
CA LEU A 138 5.54 23.57 -1.31
C LEU A 138 5.32 23.80 -2.81
N ALA A 139 4.07 23.84 -3.27
CA ALA A 139 3.77 24.17 -4.66
C ALA A 139 4.09 25.64 -4.97
N VAL A 140 3.80 26.58 -4.06
CA VAL A 140 4.21 27.99 -4.20
C VAL A 140 5.73 28.10 -4.36
N ILE A 141 6.49 27.47 -3.46
CA ILE A 141 7.97 27.45 -3.54
C ILE A 141 8.43 26.84 -4.87
N GLY A 142 7.84 25.72 -5.29
CA GLY A 142 8.16 25.08 -6.56
C GLY A 142 7.91 25.97 -7.77
N LEU A 143 6.80 26.72 -7.79
CA LEU A 143 6.47 27.68 -8.84
C LEU A 143 7.41 28.90 -8.83
N LEU A 144 7.80 29.40 -7.66
CA LEU A 144 8.77 30.50 -7.56
C LEU A 144 10.16 30.06 -8.03
N VAL A 145 10.62 28.87 -7.67
CA VAL A 145 11.87 28.28 -8.18
C VAL A 145 11.78 28.09 -9.70
N TRP A 146 10.64 27.63 -10.21
CA TRP A 146 10.40 27.50 -11.65
C TRP A 146 10.55 28.84 -12.38
N LEU A 147 9.87 29.89 -11.88
CA LEU A 147 9.86 31.23 -12.47
C LEU A 147 11.25 31.88 -12.44
N THR A 148 11.88 31.91 -11.26
CA THR A 148 13.21 32.53 -11.07
C THR A 148 14.27 31.83 -11.90
N SER A 149 14.28 30.49 -11.91
CA SER A 149 15.24 29.71 -12.69
C SER A 149 15.04 29.89 -14.21
N THR A 150 13.78 29.98 -14.67
CA THR A 150 13.46 30.22 -16.08
C THR A 150 13.85 31.64 -16.51
N ALA A 151 13.49 32.66 -15.74
CA ALA A 151 13.84 34.05 -16.02
C ALA A 151 15.36 34.26 -16.05
N TRP A 152 16.07 33.67 -15.09
CA TRP A 152 17.53 33.74 -15.04
C TRP A 152 18.16 33.00 -16.24
N ALA A 153 17.68 31.79 -16.58
CA ALA A 153 18.18 31.04 -17.73
C ALA A 153 17.99 31.77 -19.06
N VAL A 154 16.81 32.36 -19.29
CA VAL A 154 16.47 33.05 -20.54
C VAL A 154 17.24 34.36 -20.69
N SER A 155 17.25 35.21 -19.64
CA SER A 155 17.99 36.49 -19.67
C SER A 155 19.47 36.29 -19.98
N HIS A 156 20.12 35.33 -19.32
CA HIS A 156 21.54 35.07 -19.51
C HIS A 156 21.82 34.27 -20.80
N ALA A 157 20.88 33.45 -21.29
CA ALA A 157 21.04 32.78 -22.59
C ALA A 157 21.00 33.75 -23.77
N LEU A 158 20.18 34.81 -23.69
CA LEU A 158 20.11 35.86 -24.72
C LEU A 158 21.44 36.62 -24.83
N VAL A 159 22.05 36.94 -23.69
CA VAL A 159 23.30 37.73 -23.60
C VAL A 159 24.54 36.88 -23.86
N ALA A 160 24.71 35.74 -23.17
CA ALA A 160 25.93 34.93 -23.23
C ALA A 160 25.95 33.95 -24.42
N GLY A 161 24.80 33.74 -25.08
CA GLY A 161 24.62 32.74 -26.12
C GLY A 161 24.66 31.30 -25.60
N LEU A 162 24.18 30.37 -26.42
CA LEU A 162 24.14 28.94 -26.11
C LEU A 162 25.38 28.27 -26.67
N ALA A 163 26.19 27.63 -25.82
CA ALA A 163 27.17 26.67 -26.32
C ALA A 163 26.49 25.30 -26.56
N PRO A 164 26.93 24.50 -27.54
CA PRO A 164 26.53 23.09 -27.64
C PRO A 164 27.05 22.29 -26.42
N ARG A 165 26.23 21.38 -25.90
CA ARG A 165 26.62 20.52 -24.76
C ARG A 165 27.46 19.34 -25.27
N ARG A 166 28.43 18.90 -24.47
CA ARG A 166 29.04 17.57 -24.66
C ARG A 166 27.94 16.51 -24.53
N PRO A 167 27.89 15.50 -25.42
CA PRO A 167 26.89 14.44 -25.34
C PRO A 167 26.91 13.78 -23.96
N VAL A 168 25.73 13.49 -23.40
CA VAL A 168 25.61 12.69 -22.17
C VAL A 168 26.35 11.37 -22.41
N THR A 169 27.35 11.09 -21.57
CA THR A 169 28.16 9.87 -21.67
C THR A 169 27.33 8.68 -21.20
N SER A 170 27.59 7.49 -21.76
CA SER A 170 26.92 6.25 -21.33
C SER A 170 27.02 6.05 -19.80
N ARG A 171 28.16 6.42 -19.20
CA ARG A 171 28.43 6.31 -17.76
C ARG A 171 27.52 7.17 -16.87
N THR A 172 27.18 8.39 -17.30
CA THR A 172 26.24 9.23 -16.53
C THR A 172 24.81 8.72 -16.66
N GLY A 173 24.46 8.23 -17.85
CA GLY A 173 23.18 7.58 -18.08
C GLY A 173 22.99 6.31 -17.25
N SER A 174 24.01 5.44 -17.17
CA SER A 174 23.93 4.19 -16.41
C SER A 174 23.77 4.42 -14.91
N VAL A 175 24.41 5.46 -14.35
CA VAL A 175 24.21 5.82 -12.93
C VAL A 175 22.76 6.22 -12.65
N LEU A 176 22.12 6.95 -13.56
CA LEU A 176 20.70 7.32 -13.42
C LEU A 176 19.80 6.09 -13.51
N VAL A 177 20.09 5.12 -14.39
CA VAL A 177 19.34 3.87 -14.46
C VAL A 177 19.53 3.03 -13.20
N VAL A 178 20.75 2.94 -12.67
CA VAL A 178 21.00 2.25 -11.40
C VAL A 178 20.24 2.91 -10.26
N ALA A 179 20.27 4.25 -10.18
CA ALA A 179 19.47 4.98 -9.20
C ALA A 179 17.97 4.72 -9.35
N TRP A 180 17.46 4.68 -10.59
CA TRP A 180 16.06 4.34 -10.89
C TRP A 180 15.68 2.96 -10.37
N VAL A 181 16.50 1.94 -10.66
CA VAL A 181 16.24 0.56 -10.24
C VAL A 181 16.30 0.45 -8.71
N LEU A 182 17.27 1.10 -8.07
CA LEU A 182 17.46 1.03 -6.61
C LEU A 182 16.42 1.83 -5.83
N LEU A 183 15.78 2.84 -6.43
CA LEU A 183 14.66 3.56 -5.83
C LEU A 183 13.37 2.72 -5.88
N LEU A 184 13.39 1.60 -5.16
CA LEU A 184 12.36 0.55 -5.04
C LEU A 184 10.90 0.99 -5.23
N PRO A 185 10.34 1.99 -4.52
CA PRO A 185 8.92 2.34 -4.63
C PRO A 185 8.55 2.87 -6.02
N GLY A 186 9.54 3.37 -6.74
CA GLY A 186 9.42 4.00 -8.02
C GLY A 186 9.01 3.10 -9.19
N PRO A 187 9.86 2.13 -9.56
CA PRO A 187 9.51 1.12 -10.55
C PRO A 187 8.20 0.38 -10.20
N LEU A 188 7.97 0.09 -8.92
CA LEU A 188 6.72 -0.53 -8.46
C LEU A 188 5.50 0.36 -8.75
N ALA A 189 5.59 1.66 -8.45
CA ALA A 189 4.52 2.61 -8.76
C ALA A 189 4.19 2.61 -10.25
N VAL A 190 5.21 2.67 -11.12
CA VAL A 190 5.02 2.63 -12.59
C VAL A 190 4.35 1.34 -13.03
N GLY A 191 4.82 0.19 -12.53
CA GLY A 191 4.23 -1.10 -12.83
C GLY A 191 2.76 -1.18 -12.43
N ARG A 192 2.42 -0.76 -11.22
CA ARG A 192 1.02 -0.72 -10.72
C ARG A 192 0.15 0.22 -11.53
N TRP A 193 0.64 1.41 -11.87
CA TRP A 193 -0.10 2.39 -12.66
C TRP A 193 -0.45 1.90 -14.06
N LEU A 194 0.49 1.21 -14.72
CA LEU A 194 0.31 0.77 -16.11
C LEU A 194 -0.40 -0.58 -16.22
N LEU A 195 -0.11 -1.52 -15.33
CA LEU A 195 -0.54 -2.91 -15.48
C LEU A 195 -1.62 -3.36 -14.49
N ALA A 196 -1.74 -2.71 -13.33
CA ALA A 196 -2.58 -3.20 -12.25
C ALA A 196 -3.45 -2.09 -11.62
N PRO A 197 -4.29 -1.39 -12.42
CA PRO A 197 -5.13 -0.32 -11.90
C PRO A 197 -6.14 -0.81 -10.85
N ASP A 198 -6.64 -2.03 -10.98
CA ASP A 198 -7.55 -2.64 -10.00
C ASP A 198 -6.84 -2.96 -8.69
N LEU A 199 -5.60 -3.49 -8.75
CA LEU A 199 -4.80 -3.73 -7.54
C LEU A 199 -4.59 -2.44 -6.75
N ARG A 200 -4.40 -1.31 -7.44
CA ARG A 200 -4.31 0.00 -6.78
C ARG A 200 -5.63 0.41 -6.10
N ARG A 201 -6.77 0.17 -6.75
CA ARG A 201 -8.09 0.46 -6.15
C ARG A 201 -8.31 -0.39 -4.89
N GLU A 202 -7.99 -1.69 -4.96
CA GLU A 202 -8.07 -2.57 -3.79
C GLU A 202 -7.11 -2.13 -2.68
N ALA A 203 -5.89 -1.77 -3.05
CA ALA A 203 -4.90 -1.30 -2.10
C ALA A 203 -5.32 0.00 -1.38
N GLN A 204 -6.09 0.87 -2.04
CA GLN A 204 -6.72 2.03 -1.40
C GLN A 204 -7.87 1.62 -0.46
N ALA A 205 -8.67 0.63 -0.84
CA ALA A 205 -9.72 0.10 0.03
C ALA A 205 -9.17 -0.63 1.27
N LEU A 206 -7.91 -1.07 1.24
CA LEU A 206 -7.18 -1.62 2.40
C LEU A 206 -6.57 -0.54 3.31
N ALA A 207 -6.78 0.75 3.03
CA ALA A 207 -6.24 1.83 3.87
C ALA A 207 -6.78 1.84 5.31
N ALA A 208 -7.98 1.27 5.53
CA ALA A 208 -8.58 1.12 6.85
C ALA A 208 -8.00 -0.04 7.67
N ASN A 209 -7.23 -0.94 7.03
CA ASN A 209 -6.60 -2.06 7.72
C ASN A 209 -5.39 -1.62 8.55
N THR A 210 -4.95 -2.49 9.46
CA THR A 210 -3.66 -2.32 10.13
C THR A 210 -2.50 -2.27 9.12
N GLU A 211 -1.46 -1.50 9.41
CA GLU A 211 -0.32 -1.34 8.51
C GLU A 211 0.33 -2.69 8.17
N GLY A 212 0.52 -3.56 9.17
CA GLY A 212 1.11 -4.88 8.99
C GLY A 212 0.32 -5.74 8.00
N LEU A 213 -1.00 -5.80 8.15
CA LEU A 213 -1.85 -6.55 7.23
C LEU A 213 -1.82 -5.93 5.82
N ARG A 214 -1.88 -4.61 5.71
CA ARG A 214 -1.79 -3.92 4.41
C ARG A 214 -0.48 -4.24 3.69
N PHE A 215 0.65 -4.23 4.39
CA PHE A 215 1.95 -4.58 3.81
C PHE A 215 2.01 -6.05 3.39
N ALA A 216 1.61 -6.98 4.26
CA ALA A 216 1.59 -8.40 3.94
C ALA A 216 0.66 -8.70 2.74
N ALA A 217 -0.49 -8.03 2.70
CA ALA A 217 -1.48 -8.19 1.63
C ALA A 217 -0.95 -7.71 0.26
N LEU A 218 -0.15 -6.65 0.22
CA LEU A 218 0.28 -6.00 -1.03
C LEU A 218 1.70 -6.38 -1.46
N LEU A 219 2.59 -6.78 -0.55
CA LEU A 219 3.99 -7.06 -0.83
C LEU A 219 4.20 -8.54 -1.19
N THR A 220 3.55 -8.98 -2.26
CA THR A 220 3.59 -10.37 -2.74
C THR A 220 4.49 -10.52 -3.97
N SER A 221 4.55 -11.74 -4.52
CA SER A 221 5.21 -12.04 -5.80
C SER A 221 4.69 -11.17 -6.97
N ALA A 222 3.44 -10.71 -6.89
CA ALA A 222 2.86 -9.76 -7.83
C ALA A 222 3.65 -8.44 -7.86
N SER A 223 3.95 -7.89 -6.68
CA SER A 223 4.69 -6.64 -6.52
C SER A 223 6.11 -6.74 -7.07
N VAL A 224 6.78 -7.89 -6.92
CA VAL A 224 8.11 -8.13 -7.52
C VAL A 224 8.05 -8.07 -9.05
N ARG A 225 7.05 -8.70 -9.67
CA ARG A 225 6.89 -8.67 -11.14
C ARG A 225 6.56 -7.27 -11.66
N LEU A 226 5.66 -6.55 -10.97
CA LEU A 226 5.32 -5.17 -11.31
C LEU A 226 6.54 -4.23 -11.16
N TRP A 227 7.35 -4.43 -10.12
CA TRP A 227 8.60 -3.72 -9.95
C TRP A 227 9.59 -4.01 -11.07
N LEU A 228 9.80 -5.28 -11.43
CA LEU A 228 10.69 -5.68 -12.54
C LEU A 228 10.25 -5.06 -13.87
N PHE A 229 8.95 -5.06 -14.15
CA PHE A 229 8.38 -4.41 -15.33
C PHE A 229 8.69 -2.91 -15.35
N GLY A 230 8.38 -2.19 -14.27
CA GLY A 230 8.67 -0.75 -14.19
C GLY A 230 10.17 -0.44 -14.26
N ALA A 231 11.02 -1.33 -13.73
CA ALA A 231 12.46 -1.20 -13.77
C ALA A 231 12.96 -1.28 -15.21
N LEU A 232 12.52 -2.32 -15.93
CA LEU A 232 12.85 -2.52 -17.34
C LEU A 232 12.29 -1.43 -18.25
N LEU A 233 11.10 -0.88 -17.95
CA LEU A 233 10.58 0.26 -18.70
C LEU A 233 11.52 1.47 -18.61
N GLY A 234 12.07 1.75 -17.42
CA GLY A 234 13.10 2.77 -17.24
C GLY A 234 14.38 2.49 -18.05
N VAL A 235 14.82 1.22 -18.07
CA VAL A 235 15.95 0.78 -18.91
C VAL A 235 15.65 0.98 -20.40
N LEU A 236 14.44 0.62 -20.84
CA LEU A 236 14.00 0.73 -22.23
C LEU A 236 14.02 2.20 -22.68
N VAL A 237 13.45 3.11 -21.90
CA VAL A 237 13.49 4.56 -22.18
C VAL A 237 14.93 5.04 -22.30
N TRP A 238 15.82 4.60 -21.42
CA TRP A 238 17.24 4.94 -21.50
C TRP A 238 17.90 4.39 -22.77
N LEU A 239 17.63 3.14 -23.15
CA LEU A 239 18.16 2.53 -24.39
C LEU A 239 17.68 3.28 -25.63
N VAL A 240 16.40 3.67 -25.69
CA VAL A 240 15.85 4.50 -26.78
C VAL A 240 16.59 5.83 -26.88
N VAL A 241 16.85 6.50 -25.75
CA VAL A 241 17.62 7.76 -25.70
C VAL A 241 19.05 7.57 -26.18
N GLN A 242 19.68 6.42 -25.91
CA GLN A 242 21.03 6.11 -26.41
C GLN A 242 21.04 5.76 -27.91
N CYS A 243 19.96 5.20 -28.44
CA CYS A 243 19.79 4.89 -29.86
C CYS A 243 19.51 6.14 -30.72
N TRP A 244 19.05 7.24 -30.11
CA TRP A 244 18.87 8.54 -30.76
C TRP A 244 20.22 9.11 -31.25
N PRO A 245 20.29 9.76 -32.44
CA PRO A 245 21.36 9.56 -33.40
C PRO A 245 22.73 9.97 -32.86
N ARG A 246 23.56 8.95 -32.62
CA ARG A 246 25.02 9.03 -32.52
C ARG A 246 25.64 8.14 -33.61
N GLY A 247 26.88 8.44 -34.00
CA GLY A 247 27.53 7.90 -35.21
C GLY A 247 27.47 6.38 -35.42
N ALA A 248 27.57 5.96 -36.68
CA ALA A 248 27.16 4.63 -37.19
C ALA A 248 27.91 3.40 -36.63
N ARG A 249 29.16 3.54 -36.14
CA ARG A 249 30.06 2.37 -35.93
C ARG A 249 29.78 1.48 -34.70
N ARG A 250 28.89 1.85 -33.77
CA ARG A 250 28.56 1.05 -32.55
C ARG A 250 27.06 0.73 -32.36
N ARG A 251 26.24 0.91 -33.40
CA ARG A 251 24.76 0.88 -33.27
C ARG A 251 24.16 -0.51 -33.01
N TRP A 252 24.72 -1.58 -33.59
CA TRP A 252 24.08 -2.90 -33.55
C TRP A 252 23.92 -3.44 -32.12
N ARG A 253 24.89 -3.23 -31.23
CA ARG A 253 24.81 -3.67 -29.83
C ARG A 253 23.67 -3.01 -29.07
N TRP A 254 23.42 -1.72 -29.33
CA TRP A 254 22.32 -0.99 -28.70
C TRP A 254 20.97 -1.41 -29.24
N TYR A 255 20.85 -1.68 -30.55
CA TYR A 255 19.63 -2.22 -31.14
C TYR A 255 19.34 -3.64 -30.64
N ALA A 256 20.35 -4.50 -30.52
CA ALA A 256 20.19 -5.83 -29.95
C ALA A 256 19.74 -5.78 -28.48
N ALA A 257 20.36 -4.91 -27.67
CA ALA A 257 19.95 -4.69 -26.28
C ALA A 257 18.52 -4.11 -26.19
N LEU A 258 18.16 -3.18 -27.07
CA LEU A 258 16.81 -2.63 -27.17
C LEU A 258 15.79 -3.72 -27.50
N ALA A 259 16.05 -4.53 -28.53
CA ALA A 259 15.17 -5.62 -28.94
C ALA A 259 14.97 -6.64 -27.81
N LEU A 260 16.06 -7.06 -27.16
CA LEU A 260 15.99 -7.96 -25.99
C LEU A 260 15.18 -7.35 -24.85
N CYS A 261 15.38 -6.06 -24.56
CA CYS A 261 14.64 -5.35 -23.52
C CYS A 261 13.15 -5.24 -23.86
N VAL A 262 12.79 -4.99 -25.12
CA VAL A 262 11.39 -4.98 -25.58
C VAL A 262 10.74 -6.35 -25.39
N VAL A 263 11.40 -7.44 -25.80
CA VAL A 263 10.87 -8.80 -25.60
C VAL A 263 10.67 -9.09 -24.11
N ALA A 264 11.65 -8.78 -23.26
CA ALA A 264 11.53 -8.97 -21.81
C ALA A 264 10.38 -8.15 -21.19
N VAL A 265 10.16 -6.90 -21.65
CA VAL A 265 9.04 -6.06 -21.21
C VAL A 265 7.70 -6.64 -21.64
N LEU A 266 7.58 -7.20 -22.86
CA LEU A 266 6.35 -7.83 -23.35
C LEU A 266 6.01 -9.11 -22.57
N GLU A 267 7.00 -9.96 -22.28
CA GLU A 267 6.80 -11.16 -21.46
C GLU A 267 6.38 -10.81 -20.02
N LEU A 268 7.03 -9.80 -19.43
CA LEU A 268 6.67 -9.32 -18.09
C LEU A 268 5.31 -8.62 -18.07
N TRP A 269 4.93 -7.93 -19.14
CA TRP A 269 3.61 -7.32 -19.27
C TRP A 269 2.52 -8.37 -19.04
N TRP A 270 2.58 -9.48 -19.79
CA TRP A 270 1.57 -10.54 -19.70
C TRP A 270 1.55 -11.19 -18.32
N THR A 271 2.72 -11.62 -17.84
CA THR A 271 2.83 -12.35 -16.57
C THR A 271 2.59 -11.49 -15.32
N ALA A 272 2.83 -10.18 -15.38
CA ALA A 272 2.52 -9.26 -14.28
C ALA A 272 1.02 -8.94 -14.23
N GLN A 273 0.36 -8.74 -15.38
CA GLN A 273 -1.09 -8.52 -15.42
C GLN A 273 -1.87 -9.71 -14.86
N THR A 274 -1.50 -10.94 -15.23
CA THR A 274 -2.20 -12.14 -14.76
C THR A 274 -2.07 -12.32 -13.25
N VAL A 275 -0.86 -12.17 -12.70
CA VAL A 275 -0.64 -12.33 -11.25
C VAL A 275 -1.25 -11.17 -10.46
N ALA A 276 -1.23 -9.95 -11.00
CA ALA A 276 -1.93 -8.83 -10.37
C ALA A 276 -3.45 -9.06 -10.33
N ALA A 277 -4.05 -9.57 -11.41
CA ALA A 277 -5.47 -9.90 -11.45
C ALA A 277 -5.83 -11.03 -10.45
N GLN A 278 -5.00 -12.08 -10.39
CA GLN A 278 -5.16 -13.14 -9.39
C GLN A 278 -5.11 -12.59 -7.96
N ARG A 279 -4.15 -11.71 -7.67
CA ARG A 279 -4.05 -11.09 -6.34
C ARG A 279 -5.24 -10.19 -6.04
N VAL A 280 -5.79 -9.46 -7.02
CA VAL A 280 -7.04 -8.70 -6.83
C VAL A 280 -8.20 -9.62 -6.44
N THR A 281 -8.34 -10.76 -7.12
CA THR A 281 -9.36 -11.76 -6.78
C THR A 281 -9.16 -12.30 -5.36
N GLU A 282 -7.92 -12.59 -4.98
CA GLU A 282 -7.58 -13.04 -3.63
C GLU A 282 -7.86 -11.98 -2.57
N LEU A 283 -7.56 -10.70 -2.84
CA LEU A 283 -7.87 -9.59 -1.92
C LEU A 283 -9.38 -9.42 -1.73
N ARG A 284 -10.18 -9.59 -2.80
CA ARG A 284 -11.64 -9.45 -2.75
C ARG A 284 -12.32 -10.62 -2.08
N TYR A 285 -11.87 -11.85 -2.37
CA TYR A 285 -12.63 -13.06 -2.05
C TYR A 285 -11.92 -14.02 -1.11
N GLY A 286 -10.60 -13.93 -0.99
CA GLY A 286 -9.78 -14.77 -0.12
C GLY A 286 -9.89 -14.41 1.36
N SER A 287 -9.01 -14.97 2.19
CA SER A 287 -9.01 -14.78 3.63
C SER A 287 -7.63 -14.33 4.11
N PRO A 288 -7.52 -13.30 4.97
CA PRO A 288 -6.25 -12.79 5.46
C PRO A 288 -5.61 -13.66 6.56
N VAL A 289 -6.15 -14.85 6.85
CA VAL A 289 -5.72 -15.68 8.00
C VAL A 289 -4.22 -15.97 8.00
N GLU A 290 -3.63 -16.24 6.84
CA GLU A 290 -2.20 -16.55 6.75
C GLU A 290 -1.30 -15.31 6.97
N GLU A 291 -1.80 -14.11 6.67
CA GLU A 291 -1.05 -12.85 6.84
C GLU A 291 -1.32 -12.14 8.18
N LEU A 292 -2.31 -12.61 8.95
CA LEU A 292 -2.64 -12.08 10.27
C LEU A 292 -1.64 -12.59 11.32
N HIS A 293 -0.50 -11.91 11.40
CA HIS A 293 0.48 -12.13 12.46
C HIS A 293 -0.02 -11.50 13.77
N PHE A 294 0.12 -12.23 14.90
CA PHE A 294 -0.32 -11.83 16.25
C PHE A 294 -1.85 -11.86 16.50
N THR A 295 -2.51 -12.88 15.98
CA THR A 295 -3.89 -13.21 16.39
C THR A 295 -3.90 -14.28 17.47
N CYS A 296 -4.85 -14.16 18.39
CA CYS A 296 -5.12 -15.17 19.40
C CYS A 296 -5.98 -16.31 18.84
N ALA A 297 -6.82 -16.00 17.85
CA ALA A 297 -7.66 -16.94 17.12
C ALA A 297 -8.21 -16.30 15.84
N THR A 298 -8.59 -17.13 14.89
CA THR A 298 -9.22 -16.72 13.63
C THR A 298 -10.32 -17.72 13.22
N TRP A 299 -11.31 -17.22 12.49
CA TRP A 299 -12.37 -18.04 11.88
C TRP A 299 -12.65 -17.57 10.46
N VAL A 300 -13.05 -18.51 9.61
CA VAL A 300 -13.28 -18.29 8.18
C VAL A 300 -14.67 -18.82 7.82
N TYR A 301 -15.50 -17.96 7.21
CA TYR A 301 -16.88 -18.26 6.83
C TYR A 301 -17.13 -17.90 5.35
N PRO A 302 -17.66 -18.81 4.52
CA PRO A 302 -17.72 -20.26 4.72
C PRO A 302 -16.31 -20.89 4.78
N PRO A 303 -16.15 -22.11 5.32
CA PRO A 303 -14.87 -22.82 5.29
C PRO A 303 -14.38 -22.98 3.84
N ALA A 304 -13.05 -22.93 3.65
CA ALA A 304 -12.42 -22.80 2.32
C ALA A 304 -12.84 -23.86 1.29
N ALA A 305 -13.28 -25.05 1.73
CA ALA A 305 -13.75 -26.12 0.84
C ALA A 305 -15.11 -25.81 0.18
N ASP A 306 -15.93 -24.95 0.82
CA ASP A 306 -17.31 -24.68 0.41
C ASP A 306 -17.49 -23.24 -0.10
N ALA A 307 -16.43 -22.44 -0.16
CA ALA A 307 -16.49 -21.03 -0.52
C ALA A 307 -16.79 -20.82 -2.01
N PRO A 308 -17.94 -20.23 -2.37
CA PRO A 308 -18.21 -19.84 -3.75
C PRO A 308 -17.19 -18.79 -4.20
N SER A 309 -16.63 -18.94 -5.41
CA SER A 309 -15.64 -18.02 -5.97
C SER A 309 -16.15 -16.58 -6.19
N ALA A 310 -17.43 -16.30 -5.92
CA ALA A 310 -18.09 -15.01 -6.15
C ALA A 310 -18.51 -14.31 -4.85
N THR A 311 -18.47 -14.97 -3.70
CA THR A 311 -18.85 -14.38 -2.40
C THR A 311 -17.60 -14.16 -1.56
N PRO A 312 -17.39 -12.96 -0.99
CA PRO A 312 -16.19 -12.69 -0.22
C PRO A 312 -16.16 -13.53 1.05
N THR A 313 -15.03 -14.18 1.29
CA THR A 313 -14.83 -14.96 2.52
C THR A 313 -14.83 -14.01 3.70
N GLN A 314 -15.65 -14.30 4.70
CA GLN A 314 -15.71 -13.51 5.92
C GLN A 314 -14.78 -14.10 6.95
N THR A 315 -13.84 -13.30 7.43
CA THR A 315 -12.86 -13.73 8.42
C THR A 315 -13.07 -12.95 9.70
N VAL A 316 -13.14 -13.64 10.82
CA VAL A 316 -13.14 -13.01 12.14
C VAL A 316 -11.78 -13.30 12.76
N ALA A 317 -11.12 -12.30 13.33
CA ALA A 317 -9.83 -12.45 13.99
C ALA A 317 -9.88 -11.81 15.36
N VAL A 318 -9.29 -12.48 16.34
CA VAL A 318 -9.11 -11.94 17.69
C VAL A 318 -7.66 -11.57 17.87
N SER A 319 -7.41 -10.35 18.36
CA SER A 319 -6.08 -9.84 18.65
C SER A 319 -6.08 -8.99 19.93
N GLY A 320 -4.93 -8.37 20.22
CA GLY A 320 -4.73 -7.55 21.43
C GLY A 320 -3.98 -8.33 22.51
N SER A 321 -3.32 -7.61 23.43
CA SER A 321 -2.56 -8.21 24.53
C SER A 321 -3.44 -9.04 25.48
N GLY A 322 -4.74 -8.73 25.54
CA GLY A 322 -5.75 -9.49 26.27
C GLY A 322 -6.62 -10.40 25.41
N CYS A 323 -6.38 -10.51 24.09
CA CYS A 323 -7.27 -11.21 23.15
C CYS A 323 -8.73 -10.74 23.28
N ASP A 324 -8.94 -9.43 23.35
CA ASP A 324 -10.21 -8.75 23.61
C ASP A 324 -10.65 -7.85 22.45
N THR A 325 -9.85 -7.76 21.40
CA THR A 325 -10.18 -7.02 20.19
C THR A 325 -10.61 -8.02 19.12
N VAL A 326 -11.84 -7.89 18.63
CA VAL A 326 -12.39 -8.69 17.54
C VAL A 326 -12.41 -7.83 16.28
N ALA A 327 -11.64 -8.21 15.28
CA ALA A 327 -11.64 -7.62 13.95
C ALA A 327 -12.38 -8.54 12.97
N THR A 328 -13.13 -7.95 12.07
CA THR A 328 -13.91 -8.68 11.06
C THR A 328 -13.51 -8.21 9.68
N PHE A 329 -13.40 -9.16 8.77
CA PHE A 329 -12.95 -8.96 7.40
C PHE A 329 -13.94 -9.57 6.43
N SER A 330 -14.08 -8.93 5.27
CA SER A 330 -14.78 -9.46 4.09
C SER A 330 -13.78 -9.43 2.95
N GLY A 331 -13.31 -10.60 2.52
CA GLY A 331 -12.05 -10.65 1.80
C GLY A 331 -10.92 -10.21 2.73
N TYR A 332 -10.05 -9.34 2.22
CA TYR A 332 -9.03 -8.65 2.99
C TYR A 332 -9.51 -7.33 3.59
N HIS A 333 -10.70 -6.85 3.26
CA HIS A 333 -11.18 -5.55 3.74
C HIS A 333 -11.68 -5.68 5.17
N GLN A 334 -11.10 -4.89 6.07
CA GLN A 334 -11.60 -4.80 7.45
C GLN A 334 -12.95 -4.07 7.44
N VAL A 335 -14.00 -4.77 7.89
CA VAL A 335 -15.39 -4.28 7.91
C VAL A 335 -15.71 -3.66 9.27
N GLY A 336 -15.13 -4.19 10.34
CA GLY A 336 -15.42 -3.75 11.68
C GLY A 336 -14.36 -4.16 12.69
N THR A 337 -14.32 -3.40 13.78
CA THR A 337 -13.58 -3.73 14.99
C THR A 337 -14.46 -3.51 16.20
N SER A 338 -14.43 -4.46 17.12
CA SER A 338 -15.17 -4.44 18.37
C SER A 338 -14.26 -4.82 19.53
N GLU A 339 -14.35 -4.09 20.63
CA GLU A 339 -13.75 -4.48 21.89
C GLU A 339 -14.78 -5.28 22.70
N THR A 340 -14.39 -6.47 23.15
CA THR A 340 -15.26 -7.35 23.95
C THR A 340 -15.23 -6.99 25.44
N GLY A 341 -14.17 -6.33 25.89
CA GLY A 341 -13.90 -6.09 27.31
C GLY A 341 -13.65 -7.36 28.13
N VAL A 342 -13.41 -8.49 27.46
CA VAL A 342 -13.08 -9.81 28.04
C VAL A 342 -12.12 -10.58 27.14
N SER A 343 -11.24 -11.39 27.72
CA SER A 343 -10.37 -12.26 26.92
C SER A 343 -11.20 -13.36 26.27
N VAL A 344 -11.15 -13.46 24.94
CA VAL A 344 -11.79 -14.55 24.19
C VAL A 344 -10.75 -15.56 23.66
N SER A 345 -9.46 -15.46 24.06
CA SER A 345 -8.37 -16.44 23.79
C SER A 345 -8.77 -17.86 24.20
N PRO A 346 -8.37 -18.95 23.50
CA PRO A 346 -8.93 -20.30 23.66
C PRO A 346 -9.35 -20.65 25.09
N VAL A 347 -10.66 -20.53 25.30
CA VAL A 347 -11.31 -20.71 26.58
C VAL A 347 -11.80 -22.15 26.65
N ALA A 348 -11.60 -22.82 27.78
CA ALA A 348 -12.24 -24.11 28.02
C ALA A 348 -13.74 -23.88 28.21
N LEU A 349 -14.56 -24.29 27.24
CA LEU A 349 -16.02 -24.26 27.33
C LEU A 349 -16.56 -25.67 27.48
N ARG A 350 -17.22 -25.94 28.62
CA ARG A 350 -17.97 -27.19 28.82
C ARG A 350 -19.37 -27.08 28.23
N ARG A 351 -19.87 -28.18 27.66
CA ARG A 351 -21.24 -28.25 27.16
C ARG A 351 -22.25 -28.26 28.32
N PRO A 352 -23.44 -27.65 28.14
CA PRO A 352 -24.57 -27.86 29.05
C PRO A 352 -24.89 -29.36 29.15
N GLY A 353 -25.16 -29.84 30.36
CA GLY A 353 -25.66 -31.20 30.58
C GLY A 353 -27.05 -31.41 29.97
N PRO A 354 -27.46 -32.67 29.69
CA PRO A 354 -28.83 -32.95 29.30
C PRO A 354 -29.81 -32.47 30.37
N THR A 355 -30.96 -31.96 29.94
CA THR A 355 -32.07 -31.58 30.84
C THR A 355 -32.44 -32.78 31.71
N GLY A 356 -32.13 -32.70 33.01
CA GLY A 356 -32.46 -33.74 33.99
C GLY A 356 -31.27 -34.37 34.73
N SER A 357 -30.01 -34.08 34.38
CA SER A 357 -28.87 -34.51 35.21
C SER A 357 -28.67 -33.50 36.34
N SER A 358 -29.21 -33.78 37.53
CA SER A 358 -28.78 -33.11 38.76
C SER A 358 -27.30 -33.42 39.00
N ASP A 359 -26.47 -32.38 39.08
CA ASP A 359 -25.03 -32.46 39.41
C ASP A 359 -24.79 -32.86 40.91
N ASP A 360 -25.72 -33.61 41.53
CA ASP A 360 -25.69 -33.99 42.95
C ASP A 360 -25.18 -35.41 43.22
N ASP A 361 -24.73 -36.17 42.21
CA ASP A 361 -24.06 -37.47 42.42
C ASP A 361 -22.57 -37.27 42.77
N GLU A 362 -22.32 -36.67 43.92
CA GLU A 362 -21.09 -36.86 44.68
C GLU A 362 -21.14 -38.25 45.36
N GLY A 363 -20.78 -39.29 44.61
CA GLY A 363 -20.49 -40.60 45.20
C GLY A 363 -20.91 -41.79 44.35
N THR A 364 -19.98 -42.36 43.60
CA THR A 364 -19.44 -43.72 43.82
C THR A 364 -18.58 -44.10 42.61
N VAL A 365 -17.36 -44.54 42.91
CA VAL A 365 -16.35 -45.02 41.96
C VAL A 365 -16.88 -46.20 41.13
N GLY A 366 -16.78 -46.09 39.80
CA GLY A 366 -17.12 -47.16 38.85
C GLY A 366 -16.65 -46.82 37.45
N SER A 367 -15.34 -46.86 37.22
CA SER A 367 -14.69 -46.51 35.96
C SER A 367 -15.05 -47.47 34.83
N THR A 368 -15.46 -46.96 33.67
CA THR A 368 -14.93 -47.36 32.34
C THR A 368 -15.53 -46.50 31.23
N LEU A 369 -14.77 -45.52 30.75
CA LEU A 369 -14.73 -44.97 29.38
C LEU A 369 -13.57 -43.94 29.32
N PRO A 370 -13.00 -43.66 28.15
CA PRO A 370 -11.57 -43.46 28.00
C PRO A 370 -11.11 -42.07 28.43
N ARG A 371 -9.98 -42.05 29.12
CA ARG A 371 -9.19 -40.86 29.46
C ARG A 371 -8.85 -40.08 28.18
N LEU A 372 -9.43 -38.89 28.04
CA LEU A 372 -8.73 -37.78 27.39
C LEU A 372 -7.70 -37.23 28.39
N PRO A 373 -6.43 -37.05 28.00
CA PRO A 373 -5.38 -36.70 28.94
C PRO A 373 -5.53 -35.25 29.40
N THR A 374 -5.69 -35.08 30.71
CA THR A 374 -5.41 -33.84 31.41
C THR A 374 -3.90 -33.77 31.68
N GLY A 375 -3.23 -32.81 31.05
CA GLY A 375 -1.81 -32.55 31.20
C GLY A 375 -1.52 -31.06 31.15
N LEU A 376 -1.17 -30.54 32.33
CA LEU A 376 -0.50 -29.30 32.73
C LEU A 376 0.11 -28.38 31.65
N SER A 377 -0.20 -27.09 31.82
CA SER A 377 0.69 -25.92 31.70
C SER A 377 1.56 -25.76 30.45
N GLY A 378 1.23 -24.73 29.65
CA GLY A 378 2.16 -24.09 28.72
C GLY A 378 2.13 -24.60 27.28
N SER A 379 1.38 -23.90 26.43
CA SER A 379 1.43 -23.94 24.95
C SER A 379 1.00 -25.24 24.26
N LEU A 380 0.30 -25.06 23.14
CA LEU A 380 0.09 -26.05 22.07
C LEU A 380 -0.78 -27.28 22.42
N GLY A 381 -1.71 -27.62 21.52
CA GLY A 381 -2.36 -28.93 21.54
C GLY A 381 -1.33 -30.07 21.37
N PRO A 382 -1.74 -31.34 21.49
CA PRO A 382 -0.86 -32.50 21.35
C PRO A 382 -0.10 -32.59 20.00
N ALA A 383 -0.45 -31.74 19.03
CA ALA A 383 0.20 -31.63 17.71
C ALA A 383 0.78 -30.23 17.40
N GLY A 384 0.83 -29.28 18.34
CA GLY A 384 1.22 -27.91 18.00
C GLY A 384 0.08 -27.02 17.49
N GLU A 385 -1.16 -27.52 17.45
CA GLU A 385 -2.28 -26.80 16.85
C GLU A 385 -2.89 -25.75 17.80
N PRO A 386 -3.26 -24.56 17.29
CA PRO A 386 -4.00 -23.56 18.05
C PRO A 386 -5.36 -24.15 18.47
N ARG A 387 -5.69 -24.01 19.76
CA ARG A 387 -7.01 -24.44 20.25
C ARG A 387 -8.08 -23.52 19.67
N PRO A 388 -9.20 -24.07 19.17
CA PRO A 388 -10.22 -23.26 18.52
C PRO A 388 -10.96 -22.39 19.54
N LEU A 389 -11.35 -21.21 19.07
CA LEU A 389 -12.10 -20.27 19.86
C LEU A 389 -13.59 -20.65 19.82
N VAL A 390 -14.21 -20.72 20.99
CA VAL A 390 -15.57 -21.28 21.11
C VAL A 390 -16.62 -20.18 20.94
N GLY A 391 -17.35 -20.24 19.83
CA GLY A 391 -18.39 -19.28 19.48
C GLY A 391 -19.20 -19.71 18.25
N ALA A 392 -20.17 -18.89 17.87
CA ALA A 392 -20.93 -19.09 16.64
C ALA A 392 -21.41 -17.76 16.06
N ARG A 393 -21.65 -17.77 14.74
CA ARG A 393 -22.18 -16.64 14.01
C ARG A 393 -23.69 -16.74 13.82
N TYR A 394 -24.36 -15.62 14.05
CA TYR A 394 -25.80 -15.42 13.93
C TYR A 394 -26.08 -14.16 13.11
N GLY A 395 -26.21 -14.30 11.79
CA GLY A 395 -26.38 -13.16 10.88
C GLY A 395 -25.20 -12.17 10.95
N ASP A 396 -25.48 -10.95 11.42
CA ASP A 396 -24.51 -9.86 11.61
C ASP A 396 -23.90 -9.82 13.02
N VAL A 397 -24.12 -10.86 13.83
CA VAL A 397 -23.61 -10.95 15.22
C VAL A 397 -22.75 -12.20 15.38
N VAL A 398 -21.65 -12.07 16.12
CA VAL A 398 -20.86 -13.21 16.57
C VAL A 398 -20.94 -13.28 18.09
N VAL A 399 -21.27 -14.46 18.60
CA VAL A 399 -21.35 -14.73 20.03
C VAL A 399 -20.15 -15.57 20.44
N LEU A 400 -19.38 -15.08 21.40
CA LEU A 400 -18.11 -15.64 21.84
C LEU A 400 -18.17 -15.99 23.33
N ALA A 401 -17.61 -17.14 23.69
CA ALA A 401 -17.27 -17.42 25.08
C ALA A 401 -15.99 -16.67 25.46
N GLY A 402 -15.99 -16.03 26.63
CA GLY A 402 -14.87 -15.26 27.12
C GLY A 402 -14.63 -15.45 28.61
N THR A 403 -13.45 -15.04 29.07
CA THR A 403 -13.10 -15.04 30.48
C THR A 403 -12.08 -13.97 30.85
N ASN A 404 -12.15 -13.50 32.09
CA ASN A 404 -11.10 -12.69 32.72
C ASN A 404 -10.34 -13.48 33.80
N ARG A 405 -10.57 -14.79 33.88
CA ARG A 405 -9.97 -15.68 34.89
C ARG A 405 -8.63 -16.22 34.40
N PHE A 406 -7.70 -16.41 35.34
CA PHE A 406 -6.39 -17.00 35.06
C PHE A 406 -6.47 -18.49 34.67
N ASP A 407 -7.52 -19.20 35.11
CA ASP A 407 -7.72 -20.63 34.83
C ASP A 407 -8.27 -20.93 33.43
N ARG A 408 -8.56 -19.88 32.64
CA ARG A 408 -9.10 -19.96 31.27
C ARG A 408 -10.43 -20.72 31.14
N THR A 409 -11.20 -20.79 32.21
CA THR A 409 -12.58 -21.33 32.16
C THR A 409 -13.55 -20.23 31.79
N ALA A 410 -14.47 -20.49 30.84
CA ALA A 410 -15.44 -19.49 30.42
C ALA A 410 -16.33 -19.13 31.62
N ASP A 411 -16.37 -17.87 32.00
CA ASP A 411 -17.30 -17.34 33.00
C ASP A 411 -18.32 -16.38 32.36
N GLN A 412 -18.19 -16.11 31.05
CA GLN A 412 -18.90 -15.05 30.36
C GLN A 412 -19.16 -15.40 28.90
N VAL A 413 -20.23 -14.83 28.35
CA VAL A 413 -20.55 -14.88 26.93
C VAL A 413 -20.83 -13.46 26.45
N VAL A 414 -20.26 -13.09 25.32
CA VAL A 414 -20.36 -11.74 24.76
C VAL A 414 -20.82 -11.82 23.30
N ALA A 415 -21.72 -10.95 22.91
CA ALA A 415 -22.12 -10.76 21.52
C ALA A 415 -21.50 -9.48 20.97
N VAL A 416 -20.85 -9.59 19.82
CA VAL A 416 -20.24 -8.47 19.10
C VAL A 416 -20.83 -8.33 17.70
N PRO A 417 -21.09 -7.09 17.26
CA PRO A 417 -21.55 -6.85 15.89
C PRO A 417 -20.42 -7.06 14.89
N LEU A 418 -20.70 -7.74 13.78
CA LEU A 418 -19.72 -7.97 12.71
C LEU A 418 -19.31 -6.68 11.98
N ARG A 419 -20.14 -5.63 12.04
CA ARG A 419 -19.84 -4.32 11.44
C ARG A 419 -18.99 -3.43 12.34
N GLY A 420 -18.54 -3.93 13.48
CA GLY A 420 -17.80 -3.18 14.48
C GLY A 420 -18.70 -2.36 15.40
N GLY A 421 -18.08 -1.74 16.41
CA GLY A 421 -18.77 -1.02 17.49
C GLY A 421 -18.69 -1.76 18.84
N PRO A 422 -19.36 -1.25 19.88
CA PRO A 422 -19.35 -1.88 21.20
C PRO A 422 -20.04 -3.25 21.18
N ALA A 423 -19.70 -4.11 22.15
CA ALA A 423 -20.44 -5.34 22.37
C ALA A 423 -21.94 -5.05 22.56
N LEU A 424 -22.80 -5.83 21.90
CA LEU A 424 -24.25 -5.67 21.95
C LEU A 424 -24.79 -6.01 23.34
N TRP A 425 -24.32 -7.14 23.86
CA TRP A 425 -24.64 -7.60 25.20
C TRP A 425 -23.53 -8.49 25.74
N ARG A 426 -23.49 -8.58 27.06
CA ARG A 426 -22.58 -9.43 27.81
C ARG A 426 -23.35 -10.13 28.92
N PHE A 427 -23.20 -11.44 28.98
CA PHE A 427 -23.79 -12.28 30.00
C PHE A 427 -22.70 -12.83 30.91
N VAL A 428 -22.92 -12.72 32.22
CA VAL A 428 -22.05 -13.25 33.27
C VAL A 428 -22.93 -13.96 34.28
N CYS A 429 -22.56 -15.18 34.70
CA CYS A 429 -23.26 -15.82 35.81
C CYS A 429 -23.12 -14.94 37.08
N GLY A 430 -24.21 -14.70 37.81
CA GLY A 430 -24.19 -13.80 38.98
C GLY A 430 -23.10 -14.10 40.01
N ASP A 431 -22.75 -15.38 40.16
CA ASP A 431 -21.71 -15.85 41.09
C ASP A 431 -20.29 -15.93 40.47
N LYS A 432 -20.10 -15.45 39.23
CA LYS A 432 -18.87 -15.61 38.43
C LYS A 432 -18.41 -17.08 38.27
N ARG A 433 -19.36 -18.02 38.41
CA ARG A 433 -19.15 -19.44 38.15
C ARG A 433 -18.94 -19.70 36.67
N GLU A 434 -18.38 -20.87 36.36
CA GLU A 434 -18.19 -21.34 34.99
C GLU A 434 -19.53 -21.29 34.21
N VAL A 435 -19.51 -20.64 33.05
CA VAL A 435 -20.57 -20.67 32.06
C VAL A 435 -20.34 -21.89 31.18
N ARG A 436 -21.33 -22.78 31.16
CA ARG A 436 -21.43 -23.85 30.18
C ARG A 436 -22.34 -23.38 29.05
N ALA A 437 -21.84 -23.29 27.82
CA ALA A 437 -22.59 -22.74 26.68
C ALA A 437 -22.68 -23.70 25.48
N ARG A 438 -23.77 -23.58 24.73
CA ARG A 438 -24.01 -24.26 23.46
C ARG A 438 -24.65 -23.28 22.47
N PHE A 439 -24.21 -23.34 21.22
CA PHE A 439 -24.68 -22.46 20.15
C PHE A 439 -25.52 -23.29 19.16
N ALA A 440 -26.83 -23.04 19.10
CA ALA A 440 -27.77 -23.72 18.21
C ALA A 440 -28.22 -22.79 17.07
N GLY A 441 -28.46 -23.33 15.87
CA GLY A 441 -28.96 -22.61 14.68
C GLY A 441 -27.93 -21.77 13.92
N GLY A 442 -26.94 -21.19 14.63
CA GLY A 442 -25.87 -20.41 14.02
C GLY A 442 -24.92 -21.22 13.15
N GLN A 443 -24.15 -20.54 12.28
CA GLN A 443 -23.03 -21.16 11.57
C GLN A 443 -21.92 -21.45 12.60
N PRO A 444 -21.69 -22.73 12.97
CA PRO A 444 -20.73 -23.07 14.00
C PRO A 444 -19.31 -22.92 13.47
N ASP A 445 -18.36 -22.67 14.37
CA ASP A 445 -16.94 -22.83 14.07
C ASP A 445 -16.68 -24.27 13.58
N PRO A 446 -16.01 -24.50 12.43
CA PRO A 446 -15.62 -25.83 11.95
C PRO A 446 -14.84 -26.66 12.99
N ALA A 447 -14.17 -26.01 13.94
CA ALA A 447 -13.43 -26.68 15.00
C ALA A 447 -14.24 -26.94 16.29
N SER A 448 -15.47 -26.39 16.40
CA SER A 448 -16.41 -26.69 17.48
C SER A 448 -17.58 -27.51 16.93
N ALA A 449 -17.46 -28.84 16.95
CA ALA A 449 -18.54 -29.78 16.62
C ALA A 449 -19.68 -29.76 17.67
N ALA A 450 -20.27 -28.60 17.94
CA ALA A 450 -21.28 -28.37 18.99
C ALA A 450 -22.71 -28.17 18.44
N THR A 451 -22.95 -28.41 17.15
CA THR A 451 -24.29 -28.56 16.60
C THR A 451 -24.72 -30.02 16.66
N THR A 452 -25.33 -30.43 17.77
CA THR A 452 -26.16 -31.65 17.76
C THR A 452 -27.57 -31.29 17.29
N PRO A 453 -28.22 -32.12 16.45
CA PRO A 453 -29.60 -31.92 16.03
C PRO A 453 -30.51 -31.95 17.26
N GLY A 454 -31.47 -31.03 17.36
CA GLY A 454 -32.55 -31.12 18.36
C GLY A 454 -33.13 -29.82 18.90
N GLU A 455 -32.47 -28.67 18.77
CA GLU A 455 -33.08 -27.37 19.13
C GLU A 455 -33.45 -26.60 17.85
N PRO A 456 -34.74 -26.28 17.64
CA PRO A 456 -35.15 -25.41 16.55
C PRO A 456 -34.81 -23.95 16.86
N GLY A 457 -34.22 -23.25 15.89
CA GLY A 457 -33.96 -21.80 15.92
C GLY A 457 -32.55 -21.37 16.30
N ASP A 458 -32.27 -20.10 16.06
CA ASP A 458 -31.01 -19.42 16.36
C ASP A 458 -30.98 -19.00 17.85
N VAL A 459 -30.36 -19.83 18.69
CA VAL A 459 -30.40 -19.66 20.15
C VAL A 459 -29.04 -19.98 20.78
N VAL A 460 -28.66 -19.21 21.79
CA VAL A 460 -27.51 -19.49 22.66
C VAL A 460 -28.01 -20.10 23.96
N VAL A 461 -27.69 -21.36 24.22
CA VAL A 461 -28.09 -22.07 25.42
C VAL A 461 -26.98 -21.99 26.45
N LEU A 462 -27.28 -21.41 27.61
CA LEU A 462 -26.33 -21.22 28.70
C LEU A 462 -26.77 -22.01 29.94
N THR A 463 -25.81 -22.43 30.73
CA THR A 463 -26.03 -23.03 32.05
C THR A 463 -25.10 -22.38 33.07
N CYS A 464 -25.70 -21.85 34.14
CA CYS A 464 -25.03 -21.27 35.32
C CYS A 464 -25.41 -22.11 36.54
N GLY A 465 -24.55 -23.05 36.93
CA GLY A 465 -24.93 -24.08 37.91
C GLY A 465 -26.14 -24.88 37.40
N SER A 466 -27.22 -24.93 38.19
CA SER A 466 -28.45 -25.65 37.84
C SER A 466 -29.41 -24.86 36.93
N ARG A 467 -29.18 -23.55 36.72
CA ARG A 467 -30.08 -22.72 35.90
C ARG A 467 -29.67 -22.81 34.43
N ARG A 468 -30.59 -23.29 33.59
CA ARG A 468 -30.49 -23.26 32.13
C ARG A 468 -31.25 -22.07 31.56
N LEU A 469 -30.60 -21.30 30.70
CA LEU A 469 -31.12 -20.12 30.02
C LEU A 469 -31.02 -20.31 28.50
N ARG A 470 -31.99 -19.78 27.77
CA ARG A 470 -31.97 -19.67 26.31
C ARG A 470 -31.88 -18.20 25.99
N LEU A 471 -30.82 -17.74 25.33
CA LEU A 471 -30.65 -16.35 24.95
C LEU A 471 -30.81 -16.19 23.44
N ASP A 472 -31.50 -15.13 23.05
CA ASP A 472 -31.50 -14.64 21.69
C ASP A 472 -30.10 -14.07 21.35
N PRO A 473 -29.46 -14.50 20.26
CA PRO A 473 -28.08 -14.12 19.95
C PRO A 473 -27.91 -12.62 19.63
N VAL A 474 -28.97 -11.94 19.17
CA VAL A 474 -28.92 -10.54 18.78
C VAL A 474 -29.17 -9.62 19.97
N THR A 475 -30.17 -9.95 20.79
CA THR A 475 -30.64 -9.08 21.89
C THR A 475 -30.10 -9.47 23.26
N GLY A 476 -29.67 -10.72 23.44
CA GLY A 476 -29.23 -11.25 24.74
C GLY A 476 -30.38 -11.46 25.73
N LEU A 477 -31.63 -11.25 25.29
CA LEU A 477 -32.83 -11.48 26.09
C LEU A 477 -33.16 -12.97 26.12
N THR A 478 -33.87 -13.41 27.16
CA THR A 478 -34.29 -14.81 27.24
C THR A 478 -35.27 -15.14 26.12
N ALA A 479 -34.87 -16.03 25.23
CA ALA A 479 -35.73 -16.52 24.15
C ALA A 479 -36.93 -17.29 24.72
N ALA A 480 -38.08 -17.19 24.05
CA ALA A 480 -39.26 -17.98 24.40
C ALA A 480 -38.93 -19.48 24.36
N ARG A 481 -39.49 -20.23 25.32
CA ARG A 481 -39.18 -21.65 25.50
C ARG A 481 -39.61 -22.50 24.32
#